data_AF-A0AAV3S4E1-F1
#
_entry.id   AF-A0AAV3S4E1-F1
#
_cell.length_a   1.000
_cell.length_b   1.000
_cell.length_c   1.000
_cell.angle_alpha   90.00
_cell.angle_beta   90.00
_cell.angle_gamma   90.00
#
_symmetry.space_group_name_H-M   'P 1'
#
loop_
_entity.id
_entity.type
_entity.pdbx_description
1 polymer ?
#
loop_
_entity_poly.entity_id
_entity_poly.type
_entity_poly.pdbx_seq_one_letter_code
_entity_poly.pdbx_strand_id
1 'polypeptide(L)'
;MWFTHNDFTNLVEEYWATSNGAFSENVQSFAHKETVWNKEVYGNVHLKLRRICARIKGVRTKMVESPSTSLSLLESKLLSEYDELLTAEKLLWFVKSRTQWLQFEDASTRYFHTCIIILRQKKHQHHTRCVWRLAH
;
A
#
# COMPACT_ATOMS: atom_id res chain seq x y z
N MET A 1 5.91 -7.67 -6.76
CA MET A 1 5.82 -6.75 -5.60
C MET A 1 7.20 -6.54 -5.01
N TRP A 2 7.83 -7.56 -4.41
CA TRP A 2 9.24 -7.50 -4.01
C TRP A 2 10.19 -7.58 -5.22
N PHE A 3 9.97 -8.54 -6.12
CA PHE A 3 10.69 -8.71 -7.39
C PHE A 3 10.53 -7.57 -8.42
N THR A 4 9.67 -6.58 -8.14
CA THR A 4 9.47 -5.42 -9.02
C THR A 4 10.35 -4.23 -8.63
N HIS A 5 11.03 -4.30 -7.48
CA HIS A 5 12.00 -3.29 -7.06
C HIS A 5 13.42 -3.82 -7.29
N ASN A 6 14.24 -3.12 -8.08
CA ASN A 6 15.61 -3.54 -8.40
C ASN A 6 16.49 -3.78 -7.16
N ASP A 7 16.18 -3.12 -6.05
CA ASP A 7 16.96 -3.25 -4.82
C ASP A 7 16.68 -4.55 -4.06
N PHE A 8 15.58 -5.24 -4.35
CA PHE A 8 15.21 -6.45 -3.61
C PHE A 8 16.15 -7.62 -3.92
N THR A 9 16.59 -7.77 -5.17
CA THR A 9 17.56 -8.79 -5.56
C THR A 9 18.92 -8.57 -4.92
N ASN A 10 19.39 -7.32 -4.87
CA ASN A 10 20.65 -6.96 -4.20
C ASN A 10 20.58 -7.22 -2.69
N LEU A 11 19.43 -6.90 -2.07
CA LEU A 11 19.16 -7.20 -0.67
C LEU A 11 19.29 -8.70 -0.39
N VAL A 12 18.64 -9.53 -1.20
CA VAL A 12 18.65 -11.00 -1.02
C VAL A 12 20.06 -11.56 -1.18
N GLU A 13 20.82 -11.13 -2.18
CA GLU A 13 22.19 -11.59 -2.40
C GLU A 13 23.14 -11.18 -1.28
N GLU A 14 23.10 -9.92 -0.83
CA GLU A 14 23.92 -9.43 0.28
C GLU A 14 23.62 -10.17 1.59
N TYR A 15 22.33 -10.45 1.86
CA TYR A 15 21.92 -11.12 3.09
C TYR A 15 22.18 -12.63 3.08
N TRP A 16 22.07 -13.31 1.93
CA TRP A 16 22.43 -14.73 1.82
C TRP A 16 23.94 -14.95 1.79
N ALA A 17 24.72 -14.04 1.21
CA ALA A 17 26.18 -14.12 1.23
C ALA A 17 26.79 -13.94 2.64
N THR A 18 26.11 -13.23 3.54
CA THR A 18 26.59 -12.94 4.90
C THR A 18 26.19 -14.00 5.93
N SER A 19 25.35 -14.97 5.56
CA SER A 19 24.74 -15.90 6.50
C SER A 19 25.61 -17.15 6.76
N ASN A 20 26.34 -17.16 7.87
CA ASN A 20 27.19 -18.29 8.32
C ASN A 20 26.50 -19.19 9.37
N GLY A 21 25.25 -18.90 9.74
CA GLY A 21 24.49 -19.63 10.78
C GLY A 21 23.65 -20.80 10.24
N ALA A 22 22.99 -21.53 11.15
CA ALA A 22 22.07 -22.60 10.76
C ALA A 22 20.90 -22.04 9.93
N PHE A 23 20.47 -22.79 8.91
CA PHE A 23 19.43 -22.35 7.96
C PHE A 23 18.18 -21.76 8.63
N SER A 24 17.74 -22.35 9.75
CA SER A 24 16.57 -21.89 10.50
C SER A 24 16.76 -20.50 11.13
N GLU A 25 17.94 -20.20 11.66
CA GLU A 25 18.27 -18.89 12.26
C GLU A 25 18.40 -17.81 11.19
N ASN A 26 18.97 -18.17 10.05
CA ASN A 26 19.11 -17.28 8.90
C ASN A 26 17.72 -16.90 8.33
N VAL A 27 16.78 -17.85 8.27
CA VAL A 27 15.39 -17.60 7.84
C VAL A 27 14.66 -16.66 8.82
N GLN A 28 14.83 -16.82 10.13
CA GLN A 28 14.20 -15.93 11.11
C GLN A 28 14.79 -14.51 11.07
N SER A 29 16.12 -14.40 10.96
CA SER A 29 16.81 -13.12 10.82
C SER A 29 16.40 -12.39 9.54
N PHE A 30 16.29 -13.13 8.43
CA PHE A 30 15.80 -12.61 7.16
C PHE A 30 14.34 -12.12 7.27
N ALA A 31 13.44 -12.92 7.86
CA ALA A 31 12.05 -12.53 8.05
C ALA A 31 11.91 -11.25 8.89
N HIS A 32 12.71 -11.09 9.94
CA HIS A 32 12.74 -9.88 10.76
C HIS A 32 13.19 -8.65 9.96
N LYS A 33 14.29 -8.77 9.23
CA LYS A 33 14.82 -7.68 8.39
C LYS A 33 13.87 -7.32 7.24
N GLU A 34 13.25 -8.31 6.63
CA GLU A 34 12.20 -8.11 5.64
C GLU A 34 11.02 -7.33 6.24
N THR A 35 10.63 -7.60 7.48
CA THR A 35 9.55 -6.84 8.13
C THR A 35 9.92 -5.38 8.34
N VAL A 36 11.18 -5.09 8.66
CA VAL A 36 11.72 -3.73 8.81
C VAL A 36 11.76 -3.03 7.45
N TRP A 37 12.35 -3.66 6.44
CA TRP A 37 12.42 -3.13 5.07
C TRP A 37 11.03 -2.87 4.49
N ASN A 38 10.08 -3.78 4.72
CA ASN A 38 8.71 -3.64 4.27
C ASN A 38 7.99 -2.46 4.97
N LYS A 39 8.31 -2.15 6.23
CA LYS A 39 7.82 -0.92 6.89
C LYS A 39 8.45 0.34 6.31
N GLU A 40 9.74 0.33 6.02
CA GLU A 40 10.44 1.50 5.47
C GLU A 40 10.01 1.79 4.02
N VAL A 41 9.85 0.75 3.21
CA VAL A 41 9.48 0.87 1.79
C VAL A 41 7.97 0.96 1.60
N TYR A 42 7.18 0.05 2.17
CA TYR A 42 5.73 -0.02 1.96
C TYR A 42 4.89 0.55 3.11
N GLY A 43 5.41 0.62 4.34
CA GLY A 43 4.73 1.31 5.46
C GLY A 43 4.51 2.79 5.16
N ASN A 44 5.32 3.36 4.26
CA ASN A 44 5.14 4.69 3.72
C ASN A 44 3.96 4.82 2.75
N VAL A 45 3.42 3.76 2.15
CA VAL A 45 2.32 3.86 1.15
C VAL A 45 1.04 4.42 1.78
N HIS A 46 0.65 3.94 2.97
CA HIS A 46 -0.54 4.46 3.66
C HIS A 46 -0.35 5.92 4.11
N LEU A 47 0.86 6.28 4.56
CA LEU A 47 1.19 7.67 4.91
C LEU A 47 1.21 8.59 3.69
N LYS A 48 1.78 8.14 2.57
CA LYS A 48 1.77 8.84 1.28
C LYS A 48 0.34 9.05 0.78
N LEU A 49 -0.50 8.01 0.79
CA LEU A 49 -1.93 8.11 0.45
C LEU A 49 -2.65 9.15 1.31
N ARG A 50 -2.43 9.14 2.64
CA ARG A 50 -3.01 10.16 3.54
C ARG A 50 -2.57 11.58 3.18
N ARG A 51 -1.28 11.77 2.90
CA ARG A 51 -0.71 13.08 2.51
C ARG A 51 -1.29 13.57 1.18
N ILE A 52 -1.37 12.70 0.17
CA ILE A 52 -1.95 13.04 -1.13
C ILE A 52 -3.43 13.40 -0.98
N CYS A 53 -4.23 12.62 -0.24
CA CYS A 53 -5.63 12.96 0.01
C CYS A 53 -5.79 14.33 0.69
N ALA A 54 -4.94 14.64 1.68
CA ALA A 54 -4.97 15.94 2.35
C ALA A 54 -4.62 17.09 1.38
N ARG A 55 -3.66 16.86 0.48
CA ARG A 55 -3.23 17.84 -0.52
C ARG A 55 -4.30 18.07 -1.59
N ILE A 56 -4.94 17.01 -2.10
CA ILE A 56 -6.09 17.12 -3.02
C ILE A 56 -7.20 17.94 -2.36
N LYS A 57 -7.52 17.67 -1.08
CA LYS A 57 -8.52 18.45 -0.34
C LYS A 57 -8.15 19.94 -0.31
N GLY A 58 -6.90 20.28 0.04
CA GLY A 58 -6.44 21.66 0.07
C GLY A 58 -6.49 22.36 -1.30
N VAL A 59 -6.11 21.66 -2.37
CA VAL A 59 -6.20 22.19 -3.75
C VAL A 59 -7.65 22.47 -4.13
N ARG A 60 -8.57 21.55 -3.85
CA ARG A 60 -10.00 21.73 -4.11
C ARG A 60 -10.60 22.90 -3.33
N THR A 61 -10.29 23.01 -2.03
CA THR A 61 -10.73 24.16 -1.21
C THR A 61 -10.25 25.46 -1.82
N LYS A 62 -8.98 25.54 -2.21
CA LYS A 62 -8.42 26.73 -2.84
C LYS A 62 -9.03 27.02 -4.22
N MET A 63 -9.40 26.00 -4.99
CA MET A 63 -10.10 26.17 -6.28
C MET A 63 -11.51 26.71 -6.12
N VAL A 64 -12.20 26.43 -5.01
CA VAL A 64 -13.51 27.04 -4.70
C VAL A 64 -13.36 28.54 -4.43
N GLU A 65 -12.31 28.94 -3.73
CA GLU A 65 -12.02 30.35 -3.42
C GLU A 65 -11.48 31.11 -4.64
N SER A 66 -10.59 30.49 -5.42
CA SER A 66 -9.93 31.10 -6.57
C SER A 66 -9.63 30.04 -7.64
N PRO A 67 -10.51 29.91 -8.65
CA PRO A 67 -10.29 29.00 -9.77
C PRO A 67 -9.03 29.38 -10.55
N SER A 68 -8.16 28.41 -10.76
CA SER A 68 -6.94 28.60 -11.56
C SER A 68 -6.60 27.34 -12.35
N THR A 69 -6.20 27.52 -13.60
CA THR A 69 -5.74 26.44 -14.48
C THR A 69 -4.54 25.71 -13.87
N SER A 70 -3.65 26.41 -13.16
CA SER A 70 -2.50 25.77 -12.50
C SER A 70 -2.91 24.85 -11.34
N LEU A 71 -4.00 25.19 -10.64
CA LEU A 71 -4.55 24.35 -9.56
C LEU A 71 -5.24 23.11 -10.14
N SER A 72 -5.95 23.24 -11.26
CA SER A 72 -6.57 22.11 -11.98
C SER A 72 -5.52 21.11 -12.49
N LEU A 73 -4.41 21.61 -13.06
CA LEU A 73 -3.28 20.76 -13.48
C LEU A 73 -2.62 20.05 -12.28
N LEU A 74 -2.47 20.76 -11.15
CA LEU A 74 -1.94 20.17 -9.93
C LEU A 74 -2.87 19.10 -9.36
N GLU A 75 -4.19 19.32 -9.39
CA GLU A 75 -5.17 18.32 -8.98
C GLU A 75 -5.08 17.05 -9.84
N SER A 76 -5.03 17.20 -11.16
CA SER A 76 -4.90 16.07 -12.10
C SER A 76 -3.65 15.24 -11.81
N LYS A 77 -2.50 15.91 -11.59
CA LYS A 77 -1.25 15.24 -11.21
C LYS A 77 -1.38 14.46 -9.89
N LEU A 78 -1.97 15.07 -8.87
CA LEU A 78 -2.17 14.43 -7.57
C LEU A 78 -3.14 13.24 -7.64
N LEU A 79 -4.14 13.29 -8.52
CA LEU A 79 -5.06 12.18 -8.76
C LEU A 79 -4.37 11.00 -9.44
N SER A 80 -3.47 11.25 -10.41
CA SER A 80 -2.65 10.20 -11.02
C SER A 80 -1.76 9.51 -10.00
N GLU A 81 -1.03 10.30 -9.19
CA GLU A 81 -0.16 9.76 -8.13
C GLU A 81 -0.95 8.99 -7.07
N TYR A 82 -2.18 9.43 -6.76
CA TYR A 82 -3.09 8.72 -5.87
C TYR A 82 -3.49 7.34 -6.43
N ASP A 83 -3.81 7.22 -7.72
CA ASP A 83 -4.22 5.95 -8.33
C ASP A 83 -3.05 4.94 -8.41
N GLU A 84 -1.84 5.43 -8.69
CA GLU A 84 -0.62 4.61 -8.64
C GLU A 84 -0.37 4.03 -7.24
N LEU A 85 -0.43 4.88 -6.20
CA LEU A 85 -0.29 4.42 -4.82
C LEU A 85 -1.41 3.47 -4.39
N LEU A 86 -2.63 3.69 -4.89
CA LEU A 86 -3.76 2.81 -4.61
C LEU A 86 -3.54 1.43 -5.25
N THR A 87 -2.99 1.38 -6.45
CA THR A 87 -2.62 0.14 -7.13
C THR A 87 -1.54 -0.61 -6.35
N ALA A 88 -0.52 0.10 -5.86
CA ALA A 88 0.49 -0.47 -4.98
C ALA A 88 -0.11 -1.02 -3.66
N GLU A 89 -1.05 -0.30 -3.04
CA GLU A 89 -1.74 -0.78 -1.83
C GLU A 89 -2.55 -2.06 -2.11
N LYS A 90 -3.29 -2.12 -3.23
CA LYS A 90 -4.07 -3.29 -3.63
C LYS A 90 -3.17 -4.51 -3.84
N LEU A 91 -2.06 -4.33 -4.52
CA LEU A 91 -1.06 -5.39 -4.72
C LEU A 91 -0.49 -5.88 -3.39
N LEU A 92 -0.20 -4.98 -2.45
CA LEU A 92 0.29 -5.35 -1.11
C LEU A 92 -0.76 -6.18 -0.37
N TRP A 93 -2.01 -5.76 -0.45
CA TRP A 93 -3.13 -6.47 0.15
C TRP A 93 -3.35 -7.85 -0.44
N PHE A 94 -3.24 -7.98 -1.76
CA PHE A 94 -3.36 -9.25 -2.45
C PHE A 94 -2.27 -10.23 -2.01
N VAL A 95 -1.02 -9.79 -1.94
CA VAL A 95 0.11 -10.62 -1.48
C VAL A 95 -0.11 -11.06 -0.03
N LYS A 96 -0.44 -10.13 0.87
CA LYS A 96 -0.71 -10.45 2.29
C LYS A 96 -1.85 -11.45 2.46
N SER A 97 -2.95 -11.26 1.73
CA SER A 97 -4.09 -12.17 1.73
C SER A 97 -3.69 -13.56 1.26
N ARG A 98 -2.92 -13.65 0.17
CA ARG A 98 -2.45 -14.93 -0.38
C ARG A 98 -1.47 -15.65 0.55
N THR A 99 -0.57 -14.93 1.21
CA THR A 99 0.35 -15.53 2.21
C THR A 99 -0.43 -16.05 3.41
N GLN A 100 -1.41 -15.28 3.90
CA GLN A 100 -2.29 -15.74 4.98
C GLN A 100 -3.14 -16.95 4.53
N TRP A 101 -3.60 -16.97 3.29
CA TRP A 101 -4.31 -18.13 2.71
C TRP A 101 -3.46 -19.41 2.77
N LEU A 102 -2.21 -19.35 2.31
CA LEU A 102 -1.28 -20.48 2.36
C LEU A 102 -0.98 -20.95 3.80
N GLN A 103 -1.08 -20.05 4.77
CA GLN A 103 -0.82 -20.35 6.19
C GLN A 103 -2.01 -21.03 6.89
N PHE A 104 -3.24 -20.87 6.38
CA PHE A 104 -4.48 -21.33 7.04
C PHE A 104 -5.30 -22.31 6.18
N GLU A 105 -4.66 -23.17 5.36
CA GLU A 105 -5.28 -24.17 4.46
C GLU A 105 -6.75 -24.51 4.80
N ASP A 106 -7.69 -24.28 3.87
CA ASP A 106 -9.16 -24.55 3.85
C ASP A 106 -10.02 -24.38 5.13
N ALA A 107 -9.44 -24.11 6.30
CA ALA A 107 -10.09 -24.22 7.60
C ALA A 107 -10.73 -22.91 8.08
N SER A 108 -10.56 -21.81 7.34
CA SER A 108 -10.94 -20.47 7.84
C SER A 108 -11.96 -19.75 6.95
N THR A 109 -13.13 -20.36 6.68
CA THR A 109 -14.29 -19.72 5.99
C THR A 109 -14.60 -18.32 6.54
N ARG A 110 -14.47 -18.13 7.86
CA ARG A 110 -14.64 -16.83 8.55
C ARG A 110 -13.62 -15.77 8.14
N TYR A 111 -12.36 -16.16 7.90
CA TYR A 111 -11.32 -15.25 7.44
C TYR A 111 -11.63 -14.74 6.03
N PHE A 112 -12.11 -15.61 5.13
CA PHE A 112 -12.52 -15.21 3.78
C PHE A 112 -13.70 -14.24 3.79
N HIS A 113 -14.74 -14.52 4.57
CA HIS A 113 -15.86 -13.60 4.72
C HIS A 113 -15.40 -12.23 5.25
N THR A 114 -14.49 -12.22 6.22
CA THR A 114 -13.90 -10.98 6.76
C THR A 114 -13.08 -10.24 5.70
N CYS A 115 -12.24 -10.94 4.93
CA CYS A 115 -11.45 -10.36 3.85
C CYS A 115 -12.31 -9.77 2.74
N ILE A 116 -13.39 -10.47 2.33
CA ILE A 116 -14.35 -9.97 1.35
C ILE A 116 -15.05 -8.71 1.87
N ILE A 117 -15.43 -8.68 3.15
CA ILE A 117 -16.01 -7.47 3.78
C ILE A 117 -15.01 -6.31 3.75
N ILE A 118 -13.74 -6.54 4.11
CA ILE A 118 -12.69 -5.50 4.08
C ILE A 118 -12.46 -5.00 2.65
N LEU A 119 -12.38 -5.89 1.65
CA LEU A 119 -12.23 -5.50 0.24
C LEU A 119 -13.41 -4.65 -0.23
N ARG A 120 -14.64 -5.04 0.11
CA ARG A 120 -15.86 -4.28 -0.20
C ARG A 120 -15.86 -2.93 0.50
N GLN A 121 -15.50 -2.88 1.78
CA GLN A 121 -15.40 -1.64 2.55
C GLN A 121 -14.35 -0.70 1.95
N LYS A 122 -13.17 -1.21 1.59
CA LYS A 122 -12.14 -0.42 0.91
C LYS A 122 -12.64 0.11 -0.43
N LYS A 123 -13.19 -0.75 -1.30
CA LYS A 123 -13.81 -0.33 -2.58
C LYS A 123 -14.85 0.78 -2.36
N HIS A 124 -15.70 0.61 -1.34
CA HIS A 124 -16.70 1.60 -0.97
C HIS A 124 -16.06 2.89 -0.44
N GLN A 125 -15.04 2.83 0.42
CA GLN A 125 -14.29 3.96 0.94
C GLN A 125 -13.54 4.73 -0.15
N HIS A 126 -13.05 4.05 -1.19
CA HIS A 126 -12.40 4.70 -2.34
C HIS A 126 -13.43 5.43 -3.22
N HIS A 127 -14.63 4.88 -3.38
CA HIS A 127 -15.74 5.53 -4.06
C HIS A 127 -16.32 6.71 -3.23
N THR A 128 -16.54 6.51 -1.92
CA THR A 128 -17.14 7.52 -1.04
C THR A 128 -16.16 8.56 -0.53
N ARG A 129 -14.84 8.32 -0.42
CA ARG A 129 -13.90 9.41 -0.06
C ARG A 129 -13.78 10.46 -1.16
N CYS A 130 -14.02 10.10 -2.43
CA CYS A 130 -14.13 11.07 -3.50
C CYS A 130 -15.51 11.73 -3.57
N VAL A 131 -16.61 11.01 -3.33
CA VAL A 131 -17.97 11.56 -3.48
C VAL A 131 -18.54 12.21 -2.20
N TRP A 132 -18.26 11.68 -1.01
CA TRP A 132 -18.83 12.13 0.27
C TRP A 132 -17.97 13.13 1.05
N ARG A 133 -16.71 13.35 0.67
CA ARG A 133 -15.89 14.44 1.22
C ARG A 133 -15.88 15.69 0.31
N LEU A 134 -16.93 15.79 -0.52
CA LEU A 134 -17.28 16.91 -1.40
C LEU A 134 -18.67 17.51 -1.04
N ALA A 135 -19.35 17.00 -0.01
CA ALA A 135 -20.75 17.37 0.29
C ALA A 135 -20.94 18.12 1.62
N HIS A 136 -19.89 18.42 2.40
CA HIS A 136 -19.92 19.28 3.59
C HIS A 136 -18.60 20.05 3.71
#